data_AF-A0A1R2CN30-F1
#
_entry.id   AF-A0A1R2CN30-F1
#
_cell.length_a   1.000
_cell.length_b   1.000
_cell.length_c   1.000
_cell.angle_alpha   90.00
_cell.angle_beta   90.00
_cell.angle_gamma   90.00
#
_symmetry.space_group_name_H-M   'P 1'
#
loop_
_entity.id
_entity.type
_entity.pdbx_description
1 polymer ?
#
loop_
_entity_poly.entity_id
_entity_poly.type
_entity_poly.pdbx_seq_one_letter_code
_entity_poly.pdbx_strand_id
1 'polypeptide(L)'
;MSHLFNLIVIENQIIKDKLANLYSSMDNILGQKSENSAKDEVIEKLIKYAKKLQEAYETSEKKYLEIIMIRDDMKYRMEQLSEAKNLLANDQEKVLSKNKEKMLRMKELNDSLTEEREKLKAKLETSEYNYKILSEEYEKLRQRVKQVKFRQVEAEEEKVCKNCKKIYKEEENYNWSCKIHSSQYSGIWWCCGKKDKNALGCKVCMHESKEEYDNIIKDDVLVTTDKKVLCTSCKHNGHTFTECPKDPNARTTNDISDEIERLAILNQQISLKTSKISDCSPVKQNTIQLRNSKIRQYMEQQYNSEDIDEDEDGEQFLKTQNNDNFFPDLMALKSNTVFDTDCTRYKITSEIGESPFMVRKLKSQKRTKKQGQTLFANDRVSTLVKTITLVD
;
A
#
# COMPACT_ATOMS: atom_id res chain seq x y z
N MET A 1 57.36 -56.50 -136.28
CA MET A 1 57.05 -55.13 -135.78
C MET A 1 55.76 -55.03 -134.96
N SER A 2 54.71 -55.85 -135.17
CA SER A 2 53.48 -55.73 -134.35
C SER A 2 53.62 -56.17 -132.87
N HIS A 3 54.54 -57.11 -132.57
CA HIS A 3 54.76 -57.56 -131.20
C HIS A 3 55.37 -56.49 -130.28
N LEU A 4 56.25 -55.64 -130.83
CA LEU A 4 56.88 -54.53 -130.10
C LEU A 4 55.86 -53.42 -129.82
N PHE A 5 54.96 -53.17 -130.78
CA PHE A 5 53.88 -52.19 -130.64
C PHE A 5 52.87 -52.62 -129.56
N ASN A 6 52.50 -53.91 -129.51
CA ASN A 6 51.64 -54.44 -128.45
C ASN A 6 52.28 -54.36 -127.06
N LEU A 7 53.60 -54.56 -126.96
CA LEU A 7 54.34 -54.41 -125.70
C LEU A 7 54.30 -52.96 -125.19
N ILE A 8 54.52 -51.99 -126.07
CA ILE A 8 54.44 -50.56 -125.73
C ILE A 8 53.00 -50.17 -125.32
N VAL A 9 51.98 -50.73 -125.97
CA VAL A 9 50.57 -50.49 -125.61
C VAL A 9 50.24 -51.06 -124.23
N ILE A 10 50.70 -52.28 -123.92
CA ILE A 10 50.51 -52.91 -122.61
C ILE A 10 51.26 -52.14 -121.52
N GLU A 11 52.50 -51.70 -121.79
CA GLU A 11 53.32 -50.95 -120.84
C GLU A 11 52.71 -49.57 -120.54
N ASN A 12 52.21 -48.88 -121.57
CA ASN A 12 51.46 -47.63 -121.40
C ASN A 12 50.15 -47.85 -120.63
N GLN A 13 49.46 -48.96 -120.84
CA GLN A 13 48.25 -49.30 -120.09
C GLN A 13 48.56 -49.59 -118.61
N ILE A 14 49.64 -50.32 -118.31
CA ILE A 14 50.11 -50.55 -116.93
C ILE A 14 50.51 -49.24 -116.27
N ILE A 15 51.19 -48.34 -116.98
CA ILE A 15 51.56 -47.01 -116.46
C ILE A 15 50.31 -46.18 -116.18
N LYS A 16 49.32 -46.20 -117.09
CA LYS A 16 48.04 -45.52 -116.92
C LYS A 16 47.27 -46.05 -115.70
N ASP A 17 47.21 -47.36 -115.53
CA ASP A 17 46.52 -47.98 -114.39
C ASP A 17 47.26 -47.72 -113.07
N LYS A 18 48.60 -47.74 -113.08
CA LYS A 18 49.41 -47.35 -111.92
C LYS A 18 49.22 -45.89 -111.54
N LEU A 19 49.20 -44.97 -112.53
CA LEU A 19 48.93 -43.55 -112.29
C LEU A 19 47.51 -43.34 -111.77
N ALA A 20 46.51 -43.99 -112.36
CA ALA A 20 45.12 -43.92 -111.90
C ALA A 20 44.98 -44.40 -110.44
N ASN A 21 45.62 -45.52 -110.08
CA ASN A 21 45.66 -46.01 -108.71
C ASN A 21 46.40 -45.07 -107.76
N LEU A 22 47.49 -44.44 -108.21
CA LEU A 22 48.25 -43.47 -107.42
C LEU A 22 47.43 -42.20 -107.16
N TYR A 23 46.74 -41.67 -108.18
CA TYR A 23 45.83 -40.53 -108.03
C TYR A 23 44.63 -40.87 -107.14
N SER A 24 44.02 -42.05 -107.29
CA SER A 24 42.93 -42.52 -106.40
C SER A 24 43.39 -42.67 -104.94
N SER A 25 44.61 -43.18 -104.73
CA SER A 25 45.21 -43.27 -103.38
C SER A 25 45.52 -41.89 -102.81
N MET A 26 45.99 -40.96 -103.64
CA MET A 26 46.32 -39.60 -103.22
C MET A 26 45.07 -38.77 -102.92
N ASP A 27 44.00 -38.90 -103.73
CA ASP A 27 42.69 -38.31 -103.45
C ASP A 27 42.07 -38.89 -102.18
N ASN A 28 42.22 -40.20 -101.92
CA ASN A 28 41.79 -40.80 -100.66
C ASN A 28 42.57 -40.24 -99.46
N ILE A 29 43.89 -40.06 -99.57
CA ILE A 29 44.72 -39.50 -98.48
C ILE A 29 44.37 -38.02 -98.23
N LEU A 30 44.22 -37.23 -99.30
CA LEU A 30 43.88 -35.81 -99.21
C LEU A 30 42.44 -35.60 -98.70
N GLY A 31 41.49 -36.40 -99.21
CA GLY A 31 40.10 -36.44 -98.74
C GLY A 31 40.00 -36.84 -97.27
N GLN A 32 40.70 -37.91 -96.85
CA GLN A 32 40.77 -38.33 -95.45
C GLN A 32 41.37 -37.25 -94.54
N LYS A 33 42.35 -36.47 -95.00
CA LYS A 33 42.90 -35.36 -94.21
C LYS A 33 41.86 -34.26 -93.97
N SER A 34 41.04 -33.95 -94.97
CA SER A 34 39.94 -32.97 -94.82
C SER A 34 38.82 -33.49 -93.91
N GLU A 35 38.47 -34.77 -94.02
CA GLU A 35 37.49 -35.40 -93.12
C GLU A 35 38.00 -35.47 -91.68
N ASN A 36 39.27 -35.81 -91.48
CA ASN A 36 39.88 -35.87 -90.16
C ASN A 36 39.94 -34.48 -89.52
N SER A 37 40.26 -33.43 -90.29
CA SER A 37 40.20 -32.06 -89.80
C SER A 37 38.79 -31.65 -89.36
N ALA A 38 37.75 -32.04 -90.10
CA ALA A 38 36.37 -31.75 -89.71
C ALA A 38 35.94 -32.55 -88.46
N LYS A 39 36.38 -33.80 -88.35
CA LYS A 39 36.16 -34.63 -87.14
C LYS A 39 36.84 -34.01 -85.92
N ASP A 40 38.08 -33.55 -86.06
CA ASP A 40 38.82 -32.89 -84.98
C ASP A 40 38.10 -31.63 -84.49
N GLU A 41 37.60 -30.79 -85.41
CA GLU A 41 36.85 -29.58 -85.06
C GLU A 41 35.54 -29.92 -84.32
N VAL A 42 34.85 -30.99 -84.72
CA VAL A 42 33.64 -31.48 -84.04
C VAL A 42 33.99 -32.02 -82.65
N ILE A 43 35.07 -32.80 -82.52
CA ILE A 43 35.55 -33.33 -81.24
C ILE A 43 35.93 -32.18 -80.29
N GLU A 44 36.65 -31.16 -80.76
CA GLU A 44 36.99 -29.98 -79.96
C GLU A 44 35.74 -29.24 -79.47
N LYS A 45 34.74 -29.06 -80.34
CA LYS A 45 33.44 -28.48 -79.95
C LYS A 45 32.74 -29.33 -78.89
N LEU A 46 32.70 -30.65 -79.05
CA LEU A 46 32.11 -31.56 -78.08
C LEU A 46 32.83 -31.51 -76.73
N ILE A 47 34.17 -31.50 -76.72
CA ILE A 47 34.97 -31.34 -75.50
C ILE A 47 34.65 -30.01 -74.82
N LYS A 48 34.57 -28.91 -75.59
CA LYS A 48 34.23 -27.58 -75.06
C LYS A 48 32.82 -27.56 -74.45
N TYR A 49 31.84 -28.19 -75.09
CA TYR A 49 30.48 -28.30 -74.55
C TYR A 49 30.43 -29.19 -73.31
N ALA A 50 31.14 -30.33 -73.30
CA ALA A 50 31.22 -31.21 -72.15
C ALA A 50 31.82 -30.50 -70.93
N LYS A 51 32.90 -29.72 -71.12
CA LYS A 51 33.49 -28.90 -70.04
C LYS A 51 32.51 -27.87 -69.49
N LYS A 52 31.83 -27.11 -70.35
CA LYS A 52 30.81 -26.14 -69.92
C LYS A 52 29.66 -26.80 -69.16
N LEU A 53 29.23 -27.97 -69.63
CA LEU A 53 28.17 -28.73 -68.99
C LEU A 53 28.63 -29.21 -67.61
N GLN A 54 29.86 -29.72 -67.49
CA GLN A 54 30.47 -30.11 -66.22
C GLN A 54 30.54 -28.94 -65.23
N GLU A 55 31.05 -27.78 -65.65
CA GLU A 55 31.11 -26.56 -64.82
C GLU A 55 29.71 -26.12 -64.33
N ALA A 56 28.69 -26.23 -65.19
CA ALA A 56 27.31 -25.94 -64.82
C ALA A 56 26.76 -26.94 -63.79
N TYR A 57 27.08 -28.24 -63.94
CA TYR A 57 26.71 -29.26 -62.96
C TYR A 57 27.38 -29.02 -61.60
N GLU A 58 28.69 -28.78 -61.57
CA GLU A 58 29.42 -28.49 -60.33
C GLU A 58 28.89 -27.22 -59.64
N THR A 59 28.52 -26.20 -60.42
CA THR A 59 27.91 -24.98 -59.89
C THR A 59 26.52 -25.25 -59.31
N SER A 60 25.71 -26.07 -59.99
CA SER A 60 24.37 -26.46 -59.51
C SER A 60 24.45 -27.32 -58.25
N GLU A 61 25.41 -28.23 -58.18
CA GLU A 61 25.65 -29.09 -57.03
C GLU A 61 26.02 -28.27 -55.78
N LYS A 62 26.95 -27.31 -55.92
CA LYS A 62 27.32 -26.39 -54.83
C LYS A 62 26.10 -25.63 -54.29
N LYS A 63 25.27 -25.08 -55.18
CA LYS A 63 24.03 -24.40 -54.78
C LYS A 63 23.05 -25.33 -54.06
N TYR A 64 22.94 -26.57 -54.51
CA TYR A 64 22.07 -27.55 -53.87
C TYR A 64 22.54 -27.90 -52.46
N LEU A 65 23.85 -28.05 -52.25
CA LEU A 65 24.44 -28.25 -50.93
C LEU A 65 24.21 -27.05 -50.01
N GLU A 66 24.41 -25.82 -50.51
CA GLU A 66 24.09 -24.60 -49.76
C GLU A 66 22.62 -24.55 -49.33
N ILE A 67 21.69 -24.90 -50.23
CA ILE A 67 20.25 -24.96 -49.92
C ILE A 67 19.96 -26.01 -48.84
N ILE A 68 20.60 -27.18 -48.88
CA ILE A 68 20.47 -28.21 -47.85
C ILE A 68 20.93 -27.68 -46.49
N MET A 69 22.09 -27.02 -46.44
CA MET A 69 22.62 -26.45 -45.20
C MET A 69 21.67 -25.40 -44.61
N ILE A 70 21.13 -24.51 -45.45
CA ILE A 70 20.16 -23.50 -45.03
C ILE A 70 18.88 -24.16 -44.50
N ARG A 71 18.38 -25.19 -45.19
CA ARG A 71 17.17 -25.93 -44.76
C ARG A 71 17.38 -26.56 -43.38
N ASP A 72 18.53 -27.18 -43.15
CA ASP A 72 18.82 -27.89 -41.90
C ASP A 72 19.02 -26.90 -40.74
N ASP A 73 19.67 -25.76 -40.97
CA ASP A 73 19.73 -24.64 -40.00
C ASP A 73 18.34 -24.07 -39.69
N MET A 74 17.49 -23.86 -40.69
CA MET A 74 16.10 -23.42 -40.48
C MET A 74 15.30 -24.42 -39.65
N LYS A 75 15.47 -25.73 -39.91
CA LYS A 75 14.80 -26.80 -39.16
C LYS A 75 15.25 -26.79 -37.70
N TYR A 76 16.55 -26.66 -37.45
CA TYR A 76 17.09 -26.56 -36.09
C TYR A 76 16.54 -25.34 -35.33
N ARG A 77 16.50 -24.17 -35.97
CA ARG A 77 15.92 -22.96 -35.34
C ARG A 77 14.44 -23.10 -35.06
N MET A 78 13.69 -23.79 -35.93
CA MET A 78 12.27 -24.05 -35.72
C MET A 78 12.02 -24.96 -34.51
N GLU A 79 12.90 -25.93 -34.28
CA GLU A 79 12.85 -26.82 -33.11
C GLU A 79 13.14 -26.03 -31.82
N GLN A 80 14.18 -25.18 -31.80
CA GLN A 80 14.46 -24.29 -30.68
C GLN A 80 13.29 -23.34 -30.37
N LEU A 81 12.66 -22.77 -31.39
CA LEU A 81 11.49 -21.90 -31.22
C LEU A 81 10.29 -22.67 -30.64
N SER A 82 10.11 -23.93 -31.04
CA SER A 82 9.07 -24.79 -30.48
C SER A 82 9.31 -25.09 -29.00
N GLU A 83 10.56 -25.38 -28.63
CA GLU A 83 10.94 -25.62 -27.23
C GLU A 83 10.74 -24.36 -26.38
N ALA A 84 11.23 -23.21 -26.84
CA ALA A 84 11.05 -21.93 -26.17
C ALA A 84 9.57 -21.57 -25.99
N LYS A 85 8.73 -21.84 -27.00
CA LYS A 85 7.28 -21.66 -26.92
C LYS A 85 6.65 -22.53 -25.83
N ASN A 86 7.06 -23.79 -25.72
CA ASN A 86 6.55 -24.70 -24.69
C ASN A 86 6.96 -24.26 -23.28
N LEU A 87 8.21 -23.82 -23.10
CA LEU A 87 8.68 -23.26 -21.83
C LEU A 87 7.86 -22.02 -21.42
N LEU A 88 7.65 -21.09 -22.36
CA LEU A 88 6.82 -19.90 -22.11
C LEU A 88 5.38 -20.24 -21.75
N ALA A 89 4.79 -21.26 -22.38
CA ALA A 89 3.44 -21.72 -22.05
C ALA A 89 3.37 -22.28 -20.62
N ASN A 90 4.36 -23.08 -20.21
CA ASN A 90 4.46 -23.61 -18.86
C ASN A 90 4.64 -22.50 -17.81
N ASP A 91 5.49 -21.51 -18.10
CA ASP A 91 5.68 -20.37 -17.21
C ASP A 91 4.41 -19.52 -17.09
N GLN A 92 3.70 -19.32 -18.20
CA GLN A 92 2.40 -18.65 -18.20
C GLN A 92 1.39 -19.39 -17.30
N GLU A 93 1.33 -20.72 -17.37
CA GLU A 93 0.45 -21.52 -16.52
C GLU A 93 0.84 -21.43 -15.04
N LYS A 94 2.13 -21.51 -14.71
CA LYS A 94 2.65 -21.33 -13.35
C LYS A 94 2.27 -19.97 -12.76
N VAL A 95 2.43 -18.89 -13.54
CA VAL A 95 2.05 -17.54 -13.12
C VAL A 95 0.53 -17.43 -12.91
N LEU A 96 -0.28 -18.01 -13.81
CA LEU A 96 -1.73 -18.02 -13.66
C LEU A 96 -2.17 -18.80 -12.41
N SER A 97 -1.55 -19.94 -12.11
CA SER A 97 -1.82 -20.74 -10.91
C SER A 97 -1.50 -19.96 -9.64
N LYS A 98 -0.29 -19.38 -9.53
CA LYS A 98 0.11 -18.53 -8.40
C LYS A 98 -0.81 -17.32 -8.21
N ASN A 99 -1.28 -16.72 -9.30
CA ASN A 99 -2.22 -15.60 -9.24
C ASN A 99 -3.62 -16.03 -8.77
N LYS A 100 -4.11 -17.19 -9.19
CA LYS A 100 -5.38 -17.75 -8.70
C LYS A 100 -5.32 -18.04 -7.20
N GLU A 101 -4.23 -18.63 -6.72
CA GLU A 101 -4.02 -18.89 -5.29
C GLU A 101 -3.97 -17.60 -4.47
N LYS A 102 -3.23 -16.58 -4.92
CA LYS A 102 -3.21 -15.25 -4.28
C LYS A 102 -4.59 -14.61 -4.24
N MET A 103 -5.36 -14.73 -5.32
CA MET A 103 -6.73 -14.21 -5.39
C MET A 103 -7.64 -14.91 -4.38
N LEU A 104 -7.49 -16.23 -4.21
CA LEU A 104 -8.25 -17.01 -3.25
C LEU A 104 -7.92 -16.58 -1.81
N ARG A 105 -6.63 -16.47 -1.46
CA ARG A 105 -6.19 -15.99 -0.13
C ARG A 105 -6.68 -14.59 0.18
N MET A 106 -6.62 -13.68 -0.80
CA MET A 106 -7.14 -12.31 -0.64
C MET A 106 -8.65 -12.29 -0.43
N LYS A 107 -9.38 -13.20 -1.10
CA LYS A 107 -10.83 -13.35 -0.90
C LYS A 107 -11.16 -13.84 0.51
N GLU A 108 -10.47 -14.89 0.98
CA GLU A 108 -10.64 -15.41 2.35
C GLU A 108 -10.33 -14.36 3.42
N LEU A 109 -9.25 -13.59 3.24
CA LEU A 109 -8.92 -12.49 4.14
C LEU A 109 -10.01 -11.41 4.14
N ASN A 110 -10.53 -11.06 2.97
CA ASN A 110 -11.61 -10.09 2.86
C ASN A 110 -12.89 -10.58 3.54
N ASP A 111 -13.25 -11.85 3.36
CA ASP A 111 -14.40 -12.47 4.01
C ASP A 111 -14.23 -12.46 5.54
N SER A 112 -13.05 -12.82 6.05
CA SER A 112 -12.72 -12.72 7.49
C SER A 112 -12.85 -11.30 8.04
N LEU A 113 -12.30 -10.30 7.34
CA LEU A 113 -12.41 -8.89 7.74
C LEU A 113 -13.86 -8.39 7.73
N THR A 114 -14.69 -8.86 6.79
CA THR A 114 -16.12 -8.52 6.80
C THR A 114 -16.83 -9.12 8.00
N GLU A 115 -16.49 -10.33 8.41
CA GLU A 115 -17.06 -10.98 9.59
C GLU A 115 -16.65 -10.26 10.89
N GLU A 116 -15.38 -9.84 11.01
CA GLU A 116 -14.91 -9.03 12.14
C GLU A 116 -15.60 -7.66 12.20
N ARG A 117 -15.80 -7.02 11.04
CA ARG A 117 -16.52 -5.74 10.96
C ARG A 117 -17.96 -5.88 11.49
N GLU A 118 -18.68 -6.92 11.09
CA GLU A 118 -20.04 -7.15 11.59
C GLU A 118 -20.05 -7.48 13.10
N LYS A 119 -19.07 -8.24 13.60
CA LYS A 119 -18.90 -8.48 15.06
C LYS A 119 -18.68 -7.17 15.84
N LEU A 120 -17.82 -6.28 15.33
CA LEU A 120 -17.57 -4.98 15.96
C LEU A 120 -18.79 -4.07 15.91
N LYS A 121 -19.53 -4.09 14.79
CA LYS A 121 -20.79 -3.35 14.65
C LYS A 121 -21.83 -3.80 15.68
N ALA A 122 -22.02 -5.11 15.85
CA ALA A 122 -22.94 -5.64 16.87
C ALA A 122 -22.52 -5.24 18.31
N LYS A 123 -21.22 -5.24 18.60
CA LYS A 123 -20.70 -4.75 19.90
C LYS A 123 -20.97 -3.26 20.10
N LEU A 124 -20.81 -2.45 19.07
CA LEU A 124 -21.09 -1.01 19.11
C LEU A 124 -22.58 -0.76 19.41
N GLU A 125 -23.49 -1.42 18.69
CA GLU A 125 -24.94 -1.32 18.90
C GLU A 125 -25.32 -1.72 20.35
N THR A 126 -24.68 -2.76 20.89
CA THR A 126 -24.88 -3.19 22.29
C THR A 126 -24.40 -2.13 23.29
N SER A 127 -23.24 -1.52 23.04
CA SER A 127 -22.69 -0.46 23.90
C SER A 127 -23.54 0.82 23.85
N GLU A 128 -24.05 1.20 22.68
CA GLU A 128 -24.95 2.35 22.52
C GLU A 128 -26.26 2.14 23.27
N TYR A 129 -26.82 0.93 23.22
CA TYR A 129 -27.99 0.55 24.01
C TYR A 129 -27.73 0.68 25.52
N ASN A 130 -26.59 0.16 26.00
CA ASN A 130 -26.21 0.28 27.40
C ASN A 130 -26.02 1.73 27.84
N TYR A 131 -25.38 2.57 27.01
CA TYR A 131 -25.22 3.99 27.28
C TYR A 131 -26.56 4.71 27.42
N LYS A 132 -27.54 4.35 26.57
CA LYS A 132 -28.89 4.89 26.67
C LYS A 132 -29.55 4.56 28.01
N ILE A 133 -29.45 3.30 28.47
CA ILE A 133 -29.96 2.88 29.79
C ILE A 133 -29.28 3.68 30.91
N LEU A 134 -27.95 3.73 30.93
CA LEU A 134 -27.17 4.47 31.92
C LEU A 134 -27.53 5.96 31.94
N SER A 135 -27.75 6.57 30.78
CA SER A 135 -28.18 7.97 30.66
C SER A 135 -29.57 8.19 31.28
N GLU A 136 -30.51 7.27 31.07
CA GLU A 136 -31.85 7.34 31.67
C GLU A 136 -31.80 7.16 33.20
N GLU A 137 -30.95 6.26 33.70
CA GLU A 137 -30.73 6.07 35.14
C GLU A 137 -30.06 7.28 35.80
N TYR A 138 -29.08 7.88 35.14
CA TYR A 138 -28.41 9.09 35.61
C TYR A 138 -29.39 10.26 35.75
N GLU A 139 -30.29 10.46 34.78
CA GLU A 139 -31.28 11.54 34.86
C GLU A 139 -32.30 11.26 35.99
N LYS A 140 -32.72 10.01 36.19
CA LYS A 140 -33.55 9.62 37.35
C LYS A 140 -32.85 9.91 38.68
N LEU A 141 -31.57 9.57 38.80
CA LEU A 141 -30.77 9.85 40.01
C LEU A 141 -30.64 11.36 40.25
N ARG A 142 -30.34 12.12 39.19
CA ARG A 142 -30.25 13.58 39.23
C ARG A 142 -31.56 14.22 39.71
N GLN A 143 -32.71 13.71 39.25
CA GLN A 143 -34.02 14.16 39.74
C GLN A 143 -34.22 13.84 41.23
N ARG A 144 -33.84 12.65 41.70
CA ARG A 144 -33.89 12.29 43.14
C ARG A 144 -33.00 13.20 43.98
N VAL A 145 -31.77 13.49 43.53
CA VAL A 145 -30.86 14.41 44.23
C VAL A 145 -31.46 15.81 44.32
N LYS A 146 -32.08 16.33 43.25
CA LYS A 146 -32.79 17.62 43.29
C LYS A 146 -33.94 17.62 44.31
N GLN A 147 -34.73 16.55 44.38
CA GLN A 147 -35.81 16.42 45.35
C GLN A 147 -35.31 16.39 46.80
N VAL A 148 -34.21 15.68 47.07
CA VAL A 148 -33.59 15.64 48.40
C VAL A 148 -33.03 17.01 48.79
N LYS A 149 -32.32 17.69 47.87
CA LYS A 149 -31.81 19.04 48.11
C LYS A 149 -32.93 20.04 48.41
N PHE A 150 -34.04 19.97 47.66
CA PHE A 150 -35.19 20.84 47.91
C PHE A 150 -35.78 20.63 49.31
N ARG A 151 -35.93 19.37 49.75
CA ARG A 151 -36.37 19.04 51.11
C ARG A 151 -35.39 19.48 52.19
N GLN A 152 -34.09 19.44 51.92
CA GLN A 152 -33.07 19.95 52.85
C GLN A 152 -33.14 21.46 52.98
N VAL A 153 -33.26 22.20 51.87
CA VAL A 153 -33.41 23.66 51.91
C VAL A 153 -34.67 24.07 52.67
N GLU A 154 -35.80 23.40 52.44
CA GLU A 154 -37.06 23.65 53.17
C GLU A 154 -36.93 23.36 54.68
N ALA A 155 -36.08 22.40 55.07
CA ALA A 155 -35.80 22.10 56.47
C ALA A 155 -34.75 23.04 57.11
N GLU A 156 -33.82 23.59 56.32
CA GLU A 156 -32.78 24.54 56.76
C GLU A 156 -33.30 25.98 56.93
N GLU A 157 -34.51 26.28 56.44
CA GLU A 157 -35.16 27.58 56.65
C GLU A 157 -35.55 27.81 58.12
N GLU A 158 -35.70 26.75 58.93
CA GLU A 158 -36.01 26.83 60.35
C GLU A 158 -34.75 26.74 61.22
N LYS A 159 -34.20 27.89 61.61
CA LYS A 159 -32.99 27.98 62.45
C LYS A 159 -33.35 28.13 63.92
N VAL A 160 -32.53 27.60 64.81
CA VAL A 160 -32.69 27.81 66.27
C VAL A 160 -31.76 28.94 66.73
N CYS A 161 -32.34 29.99 67.32
CA CYS A 161 -31.57 31.12 67.81
C CYS A 161 -30.70 30.75 69.02
N LYS A 162 -29.39 31.05 68.98
CA LYS A 162 -28.46 30.74 70.08
C LYS A 162 -28.78 31.52 71.36
N ASN A 163 -29.36 32.72 71.24
CA ASN A 163 -29.60 33.62 72.37
C ASN A 163 -30.95 33.36 73.06
N CYS A 164 -32.05 33.22 72.31
CA CYS A 164 -33.39 33.01 72.88
C CYS A 164 -33.92 31.57 72.77
N LYS A 165 -33.19 30.68 72.08
CA LYS A 165 -33.53 29.26 71.82
C LYS A 165 -34.86 29.04 71.08
N LYS A 166 -35.46 30.09 70.52
CA LYS A 166 -36.65 29.96 69.66
C LYS A 166 -36.24 29.60 68.24
N ILE A 167 -37.06 28.77 67.61
CA ILE A 167 -37.00 28.51 66.16
C ILE A 167 -37.46 29.79 65.46
N TYR A 168 -36.75 30.20 64.42
CA TYR A 168 -37.05 31.36 63.61
C TYR A 168 -36.76 31.05 62.13
N LYS A 169 -37.52 31.69 61.24
CA LYS A 169 -37.22 31.69 59.80
C LYS A 169 -36.37 32.90 59.46
N GLU A 170 -35.38 32.75 58.59
CA GLU A 170 -34.50 33.87 58.22
C GLU A 170 -35.29 35.00 57.53
N GLU A 171 -36.33 34.65 56.77
CA GLU A 171 -37.25 35.62 56.15
C GLU A 171 -38.02 36.48 57.17
N GLU A 172 -38.18 35.98 58.40
CA GLU A 172 -38.88 36.66 59.50
C GLU A 172 -37.89 37.23 60.55
N ASN A 173 -36.59 37.19 60.27
CA ASN A 173 -35.53 37.60 61.19
C ASN A 173 -35.24 39.11 61.12
N TYR A 174 -36.09 39.93 61.73
CA TYR A 174 -35.91 41.37 61.81
C TYR A 174 -35.06 41.77 63.04
N ASN A 175 -34.55 43.00 63.03
CA ASN A 175 -33.79 43.59 64.15
C ASN A 175 -34.51 43.55 65.50
N TRP A 176 -35.84 43.32 65.51
CA TRP A 176 -36.67 43.24 66.70
C TRP A 176 -37.23 41.84 67.02
N SER A 177 -36.86 40.80 66.27
CA SER A 177 -37.45 39.46 66.40
C SER A 177 -36.96 38.72 67.65
N CYS A 178 -35.70 38.89 68.04
CA CYS A 178 -35.12 38.22 69.21
C CYS A 178 -35.15 39.13 70.45
N LYS A 179 -35.89 38.73 71.49
CA LYS A 179 -35.94 39.45 72.79
C LYS A 179 -35.21 38.65 73.86
N ILE A 180 -34.13 39.21 74.40
CA ILE A 180 -33.31 38.57 75.42
C ILE A 180 -33.04 39.49 76.61
N HIS A 181 -32.77 38.89 77.76
CA HIS A 181 -32.19 39.58 78.89
C HIS A 181 -30.67 39.39 78.84
N SER A 182 -29.91 40.46 79.06
CA SER A 182 -28.43 40.40 79.03
C SER A 182 -27.84 39.88 80.34
N SER A 183 -28.59 39.97 81.44
CA SER A 183 -28.18 39.48 82.78
C SER A 183 -28.85 38.15 83.11
N GLN A 184 -28.23 37.31 83.94
CA GLN A 184 -28.88 36.13 84.52
C GLN A 184 -29.95 36.53 85.56
N TYR A 185 -31.03 35.74 85.67
CA TYR A 185 -32.09 36.01 86.64
C TYR A 185 -31.66 35.69 88.08
N SER A 186 -31.76 36.66 88.97
CA SER A 186 -31.46 36.52 90.41
C SER A 186 -32.57 37.12 91.28
N GLY A 187 -33.83 36.77 90.99
CA GLY A 187 -35.03 37.33 91.63
C GLY A 187 -35.54 38.63 90.98
N ILE A 188 -34.67 39.33 90.26
CA ILE A 188 -34.98 40.43 89.36
C ILE A 188 -34.06 40.35 88.15
N TRP A 189 -34.52 40.77 86.97
CA TRP A 189 -33.66 40.94 85.80
C TRP A 189 -32.88 42.24 85.93
N TRP A 190 -31.58 42.17 86.21
CA TRP A 190 -30.73 43.34 86.42
C TRP A 190 -30.65 44.27 85.20
N CYS A 191 -30.81 43.74 83.98
CA CYS A 191 -30.80 44.54 82.77
C CYS A 191 -32.04 45.44 82.58
N CYS A 192 -33.17 45.18 83.24
CA CYS A 192 -34.40 45.98 83.03
C CYS A 192 -35.34 46.11 84.25
N GLY A 193 -34.97 45.58 85.42
CA GLY A 193 -35.74 45.69 86.67
C GLY A 193 -37.04 44.87 86.72
N LYS A 194 -37.29 43.97 85.77
CA LYS A 194 -38.50 43.13 85.79
C LYS A 194 -38.34 42.01 86.83
N LYS A 195 -39.36 41.83 87.69
CA LYS A 195 -39.34 40.85 88.80
C LYS A 195 -39.82 39.46 88.41
N ASP A 196 -40.50 39.32 87.28
CA ASP A 196 -41.00 38.03 86.83
C ASP A 196 -39.90 37.25 86.08
N LYS A 197 -39.67 35.99 86.47
CA LYS A 197 -38.74 35.07 85.81
C LYS A 197 -39.09 34.86 84.33
N ASN A 198 -40.37 34.94 83.97
CA ASN A 198 -40.85 34.73 82.60
C ASN A 198 -41.05 36.04 81.81
N ALA A 199 -40.60 37.17 82.34
CA ALA A 199 -40.75 38.45 81.65
C ALA A 199 -40.02 38.46 80.29
N LEU A 200 -40.64 39.10 79.28
CA LEU A 200 -40.01 39.29 77.97
C LEU A 200 -38.69 40.05 78.08
N GLY A 201 -37.69 39.58 77.31
CA GLY A 201 -36.37 40.19 77.18
C GLY A 201 -36.43 41.68 76.86
N CYS A 202 -35.52 42.45 77.45
CA CYS A 202 -35.44 43.90 77.26
C CYS A 202 -34.54 44.33 76.12
N LYS A 203 -33.53 43.53 75.77
CA LYS A 203 -32.67 43.76 74.62
C LYS A 203 -33.30 43.09 73.42
N VAL A 204 -33.41 43.85 72.33
CA VAL A 204 -33.95 43.36 71.07
C VAL A 204 -32.86 43.33 70.02
N CYS A 205 -32.75 42.23 69.29
CA CYS A 205 -31.79 42.04 68.22
C CYS A 205 -32.34 41.08 67.16
N MET A 206 -31.61 40.88 66.07
CA MET A 206 -31.84 39.73 65.18
C MET A 206 -31.54 38.43 65.91
N HIS A 207 -32.22 37.36 65.54
CA HIS A 207 -31.83 36.02 65.92
C HIS A 207 -30.49 35.67 65.27
N GLU A 208 -29.57 35.13 66.07
CA GLU A 208 -28.29 34.62 65.61
C GLU A 208 -28.33 33.10 65.64
N SER A 209 -28.06 32.43 64.52
CA SER A 209 -27.96 30.97 64.44
C SER A 209 -26.66 30.49 65.09
N LYS A 210 -26.66 29.23 65.53
CA LYS A 210 -25.48 28.58 66.13
C LYS A 210 -24.52 28.00 65.07
N GLU A 211 -24.93 27.97 63.81
CA GLU A 211 -24.22 27.35 62.70
C GLU A 211 -23.43 28.39 61.89
N GLU A 212 -22.25 28.77 62.38
CA GLU A 212 -21.24 29.51 61.61
C GLU A 212 -20.30 28.58 60.81
N TYR A 213 -20.56 27.26 60.80
CA TYR A 213 -19.69 26.26 60.13
C TYR A 213 -20.15 25.80 58.73
N ASP A 214 -21.38 26.10 58.30
CA ASP A 214 -21.90 25.60 57.01
C ASP A 214 -21.53 26.44 55.78
N ASN A 215 -20.80 27.54 55.97
CA ASN A 215 -20.22 28.29 54.85
C ASN A 215 -19.00 27.60 54.21
N ILE A 216 -18.53 26.46 54.75
CA ILE A 216 -17.38 25.72 54.19
C ILE A 216 -17.78 24.80 53.02
N ILE A 217 -19.06 24.48 52.84
CA ILE A 217 -19.50 23.51 51.80
C ILE A 217 -19.97 24.19 50.50
N LYS A 218 -20.03 25.54 50.45
CA LYS A 218 -20.38 26.26 49.20
C LYS A 218 -19.21 26.50 48.26
N ASP A 219 -17.98 26.38 48.76
CA ASP A 219 -16.80 26.28 47.92
C ASP A 219 -16.54 24.80 47.64
N ASP A 220 -17.39 24.21 46.79
CA ASP A 220 -16.94 23.14 45.89
C ASP A 220 -15.87 23.78 45.00
N VAL A 221 -14.69 23.87 45.59
CA VAL A 221 -13.39 24.09 44.99
C VAL A 221 -13.33 23.10 43.85
N LEU A 222 -13.71 23.61 42.69
CA LEU A 222 -13.26 23.16 41.41
C LEU A 222 -11.74 23.02 41.57
N VAL A 223 -11.31 21.77 41.76
CA VAL A 223 -9.92 21.36 41.84
C VAL A 223 -9.25 21.84 40.55
N THR A 224 -8.72 23.06 40.60
CA THR A 224 -7.74 23.60 39.67
C THR A 224 -6.45 22.88 39.99
N THR A 225 -6.45 21.58 39.69
CA THR A 225 -5.21 20.87 39.41
C THR A 225 -4.44 21.75 38.45
N ASP A 226 -3.21 22.10 38.84
CA ASP A 226 -2.17 22.68 38.01
C ASP A 226 -2.01 21.85 36.73
N LYS A 227 -2.92 22.08 35.78
CA LYS A 227 -2.78 21.61 34.41
C LYS A 227 -1.63 22.42 33.86
N LYS A 228 -0.41 21.88 34.02
CA LYS A 228 0.76 22.27 33.26
C LYS A 228 0.30 22.35 31.81
N VAL A 229 0.04 23.58 31.33
CA VAL A 229 -0.47 23.81 29.99
C VAL A 229 0.66 23.39 29.06
N LEU A 230 0.51 22.19 28.50
CA LEU A 230 1.37 21.67 27.45
C LEU A 230 1.05 22.47 26.20
N CYS A 231 2.07 23.07 25.59
CA CYS A 231 1.90 23.71 24.30
C CYS A 231 1.45 22.67 23.27
N THR A 232 0.35 22.92 22.55
CA THR A 232 -0.17 22.00 21.52
C THR A 232 0.79 21.79 20.35
N SER A 233 1.57 22.82 19.97
CA SER A 233 2.51 22.75 18.85
C SER A 233 3.78 21.94 19.17
N CYS A 234 4.38 22.16 20.35
CA CYS A 234 5.67 21.54 20.67
C CYS A 234 5.64 20.53 21.82
N LYS A 235 4.52 20.40 22.54
CA LYS A 235 4.33 19.53 23.70
C LYS A 235 5.29 19.79 24.88
N HIS A 236 5.90 20.97 24.95
CA HIS A 236 6.71 21.38 26.10
C HIS A 236 5.86 22.17 27.09
N ASN A 237 6.20 22.06 28.38
CA ASN A 237 5.58 22.83 29.45
C ASN A 237 6.17 24.26 29.49
N GLY A 238 5.39 25.23 29.97
CA GLY A 238 5.88 26.57 30.31
C GLY A 238 5.58 27.68 29.29
N HIS A 239 4.80 27.40 28.25
CA HIS A 239 4.27 28.42 27.34
C HIS A 239 2.95 27.97 26.69
N THR A 240 2.13 28.92 26.28
CA THR A 240 0.88 28.66 25.54
C THR A 240 1.13 28.47 24.04
N PHE A 241 0.13 28.00 23.29
CA PHE A 241 0.23 27.86 21.83
C PHE A 241 0.67 29.16 21.15
N THR A 242 0.14 30.30 21.58
CA THR A 242 0.45 31.64 21.04
C THR A 242 1.88 32.08 21.31
N GLU A 243 2.54 31.49 22.31
CA GLU A 243 3.91 31.82 22.72
C GLU A 243 4.94 30.75 22.31
N CYS A 244 4.54 29.76 21.50
CA CYS A 244 5.41 28.65 21.10
C CYS A 244 6.62 29.09 20.25
N PRO A 245 7.87 28.93 20.72
CA PRO A 245 9.04 29.31 19.94
C PRO A 245 9.24 28.46 18.69
N LYS A 246 8.60 27.28 18.64
CA LYS A 246 8.63 26.33 17.53
C LYS A 246 7.43 26.45 16.58
N ASP A 247 6.55 27.43 16.76
CA ASP A 247 5.43 27.64 15.84
C ASP A 247 5.95 28.22 14.51
N PRO A 248 5.70 27.57 13.36
CA PRO A 248 6.11 28.07 12.04
C PRO A 248 5.28 29.28 11.57
N ASN A 249 4.16 29.59 12.21
CA ASN A 249 3.31 30.71 11.82
C ASN A 249 3.80 32.03 12.43
N ALA A 250 3.63 33.11 11.67
CA ALA A 250 3.95 34.47 12.12
C ALA A 250 2.95 34.96 13.16
N ARG A 251 3.45 35.50 14.27
CA ARG A 251 2.61 36.09 15.32
C ARG A 251 2.22 37.52 14.98
N THR A 252 0.95 37.85 15.18
CA THR A 252 0.40 39.19 14.86
C THR A 252 0.62 40.23 15.95
N THR A 253 1.12 39.84 17.13
CA THR A 253 1.21 40.71 18.32
C THR A 253 2.60 41.26 18.61
N ASN A 254 3.63 40.81 17.91
CA ASN A 254 5.03 41.16 18.18
C ASN A 254 5.57 42.15 17.14
N ASP A 255 6.67 42.84 17.51
CA ASP A 255 7.43 43.65 16.56
C ASP A 255 7.85 42.78 15.36
N ILE A 256 7.63 43.31 14.17
CA ILE A 256 7.88 42.62 12.89
C ILE A 256 9.36 42.20 12.80
N SER A 257 10.27 43.03 13.35
CA SER A 257 11.71 42.76 13.30
C SER A 257 12.10 41.53 14.11
N ASP A 258 11.61 41.42 15.35
CA ASP A 258 11.88 40.28 16.24
C ASP A 258 11.26 38.98 15.70
N GLU A 259 10.10 39.08 15.07
CA GLU A 259 9.42 37.91 14.48
C GLU A 259 10.14 37.39 13.22
N ILE A 260 10.71 38.28 12.40
CA ILE A 260 11.57 37.91 11.27
C ILE A 260 12.82 37.16 11.77
N GLU A 261 13.46 37.64 12.83
CA GLU A 261 14.63 36.99 13.43
C GLU A 261 14.27 35.60 13.97
N ARG A 262 13.14 35.47 14.69
CA ARG A 262 12.64 34.18 15.20
C ARG A 262 12.42 33.17 14.07
N LEU A 263 11.77 33.58 12.99
CA LEU A 263 11.51 32.70 11.83
C LEU A 263 12.81 32.31 11.10
N ALA A 264 13.80 33.21 11.03
CA ALA A 264 15.11 32.90 10.45
C ALA A 264 15.84 31.81 11.26
N ILE A 265 15.85 31.92 12.59
CA ILE A 265 16.45 30.92 13.48
C ILE A 265 15.73 29.57 13.34
N LEU A 266 14.38 29.56 13.29
CA LEU A 266 13.60 28.34 13.13
C LEU A 266 13.93 27.63 11.81
N ASN A 267 14.01 28.36 10.71
CA ASN A 267 14.36 27.82 9.40
C ASN A 267 15.78 27.26 9.37
N GLN A 268 16.74 27.94 10.00
CA GLN A 268 18.10 27.44 10.13
C GLN A 268 18.16 26.12 10.92
N GLN A 269 17.41 26.02 12.02
CA GLN A 269 17.33 24.79 12.81
C GLN A 269 16.68 23.63 12.06
N ILE A 270 15.64 23.90 11.25
CA ILE A 270 15.00 22.89 10.40
C ILE A 270 15.99 22.42 9.34
N SER A 271 16.70 23.34 8.67
CA SER A 271 17.74 23.01 7.67
C SER A 271 18.89 22.17 8.25
N LEU A 272 19.35 22.49 9.46
CA LEU A 272 20.37 21.69 10.16
C LEU A 272 19.87 20.30 10.56
N LYS A 273 18.57 20.14 10.85
CA LYS A 273 17.98 18.82 11.13
C LYS A 273 17.80 18.01 9.85
N THR A 274 17.34 18.62 8.75
CA THR A 274 17.15 17.92 7.48
C THR A 274 18.47 17.51 6.85
N SER A 275 19.52 18.34 6.93
CA SER A 275 20.88 17.97 6.50
C SER A 275 21.44 16.78 7.31
N LYS A 276 21.33 16.80 8.64
CA LYS A 276 21.74 15.65 9.48
C LYS A 276 20.96 14.35 9.17
N ILE A 277 19.69 14.46 8.76
CA ILE A 277 18.90 13.31 8.33
C ILE A 277 19.32 12.83 6.93
N SER A 278 19.66 13.76 6.04
CA SER A 278 20.18 13.47 4.69
C SER A 278 21.56 12.79 4.74
N ASP A 279 22.44 13.20 5.65
CA ASP A 279 23.77 12.59 5.81
C ASP A 279 23.72 11.20 6.47
N CYS A 280 22.61 10.87 7.12
CA CYS A 280 22.33 9.52 7.64
C CYS A 280 21.70 8.59 6.57
N SER A 281 21.39 9.13 5.38
CA SER A 281 20.82 8.39 4.25
C SER A 281 21.71 7.24 3.76
N PRO A 282 23.02 7.39 3.48
CA PRO A 282 23.82 6.29 2.95
C PRO A 282 23.97 5.12 3.94
N VAL A 283 24.07 5.41 5.24
CA VAL A 283 24.16 4.36 6.28
C VAL A 283 22.84 3.60 6.41
N LYS A 284 21.70 4.31 6.42
CA LYS A 284 20.36 3.70 6.40
C LYS A 284 20.11 2.90 5.12
N GLN A 285 20.54 3.42 3.97
CA GLN A 285 20.35 2.80 2.68
C GLN A 285 21.21 1.53 2.55
N ASN A 286 22.45 1.56 3.04
CA ASN A 286 23.31 0.37 3.15
C ASN A 286 22.75 -0.68 4.11
N THR A 287 22.23 -0.28 5.28
CA THR A 287 21.61 -1.24 6.21
C THR A 287 20.32 -1.84 5.66
N ILE A 288 19.50 -1.05 4.94
CA ILE A 288 18.30 -1.56 4.26
C ILE A 288 18.70 -2.50 3.10
N GLN A 289 19.71 -2.16 2.31
CA GLN A 289 20.21 -3.02 1.23
C GLN A 289 20.77 -4.34 1.77
N LEU A 290 21.57 -4.30 2.84
CA LEU A 290 22.12 -5.49 3.49
C LEU A 290 21.00 -6.39 4.05
N ARG A 291 19.99 -5.78 4.69
CA ARG A 291 18.80 -6.50 5.19
C ARG A 291 18.04 -7.15 4.04
N ASN A 292 17.78 -6.42 2.96
CA ASN A 292 17.06 -6.94 1.80
C ASN A 292 17.83 -8.05 1.08
N SER A 293 19.17 -7.97 1.04
CA SER A 293 20.04 -9.02 0.50
C SER A 293 19.96 -10.30 1.34
N LYS A 294 20.04 -10.20 2.67
CA LYS A 294 19.86 -11.36 3.57
C LYS A 294 18.48 -12.00 3.45
N ILE A 295 17.42 -11.19 3.31
CA ILE A 295 16.06 -11.69 3.09
C ILE A 295 15.96 -12.46 1.77
N ARG A 296 16.57 -11.97 0.68
CA ARG A 296 16.58 -12.69 -0.60
C ARG A 296 17.33 -14.01 -0.52
N GLN A 297 18.51 -14.03 0.09
CA GLN A 297 19.28 -15.27 0.29
C GLN A 297 18.47 -16.31 1.08
N TYR A 298 17.76 -15.88 2.12
CA TYR A 298 16.90 -16.78 2.88
C TYR A 298 15.74 -17.33 2.03
N MET A 299 15.08 -16.48 1.24
CA MET A 299 14.00 -16.91 0.35
C MET A 299 14.49 -17.85 -0.76
N GLU A 300 15.68 -17.63 -1.31
CA GLU A 300 16.32 -18.52 -2.29
C GLU A 300 16.70 -19.87 -1.67
N GLN A 301 17.19 -19.89 -0.44
CA GLN A 301 17.46 -21.14 0.29
C GLN A 301 16.20 -21.96 0.53
N GLN A 302 15.09 -21.30 0.90
CA GLN A 302 13.79 -21.96 1.07
C GLN A 302 13.27 -22.53 -0.26
N TYR A 303 13.39 -21.76 -1.35
CA TYR A 303 12.97 -22.21 -2.67
C TYR A 303 13.78 -23.40 -3.17
N ASN A 304 15.09 -23.42 -2.92
CA ASN A 304 15.96 -24.52 -3.36
C ASN A 304 15.85 -25.78 -2.47
N SER A 305 15.28 -25.67 -1.26
CA SER A 305 15.03 -26.84 -0.40
C SER A 305 13.73 -27.57 -0.73
N GLU A 306 12.82 -26.98 -1.50
CA GLU A 306 11.54 -27.60 -1.89
C GLU A 306 11.66 -28.54 -3.11
N ASP A 307 12.79 -28.55 -3.81
CA ASP A 307 13.04 -29.42 -4.99
C ASP A 307 13.83 -30.71 -4.64
N ILE A 308 14.03 -31.03 -3.36
CA ILE A 308 14.62 -32.32 -2.94
C ILE A 308 13.47 -33.30 -2.74
N ASP A 309 13.37 -34.27 -3.65
CA ASP A 309 12.35 -35.32 -3.69
C ASP A 309 12.10 -35.95 -2.30
N GLU A 310 10.83 -36.07 -1.91
CA GLU A 310 10.32 -36.57 -0.61
C GLU A 310 10.55 -38.08 -0.37
N ASP A 311 11.61 -38.66 -0.93
CA ASP A 311 11.91 -40.08 -0.78
C ASP A 311 12.96 -40.29 0.34
N GLU A 312 12.42 -40.60 1.52
CA GLU A 312 12.98 -41.39 2.64
C GLU A 312 13.74 -40.78 3.84
N ASP A 313 14.21 -39.51 3.87
CA ASP A 313 15.01 -39.02 5.03
C ASP A 313 14.59 -37.65 5.65
N GLY A 314 13.29 -37.33 5.64
CA GLY A 314 12.74 -36.04 6.12
C GLY A 314 12.89 -35.72 7.62
N GLU A 315 13.31 -36.66 8.48
CA GLU A 315 13.41 -36.43 9.93
C GLU A 315 14.77 -35.85 10.40
N GLN A 316 15.81 -35.85 9.56
CA GLN A 316 17.13 -35.34 9.96
C GLN A 316 17.30 -33.83 9.77
N PHE A 317 16.57 -33.20 8.84
CA PHE A 317 16.71 -31.78 8.55
C PHE A 317 16.12 -30.86 9.64
N LEU A 318 14.98 -31.25 10.23
CA LEU A 318 14.31 -30.49 11.30
C LEU A 318 15.12 -30.42 12.61
N LYS A 319 16.07 -31.33 12.85
CA LYS A 319 16.93 -31.30 14.05
C LYS A 319 18.08 -30.29 13.96
N THR A 320 18.45 -29.85 12.75
CA THR A 320 19.59 -28.94 12.57
C THR A 320 19.17 -27.45 12.64
N GLN A 321 17.90 -27.12 12.37
CA GLN A 321 17.41 -25.73 12.40
C GLN A 321 17.14 -25.17 13.82
N ASN A 322 17.12 -26.00 14.87
CA ASN A 322 16.86 -25.52 16.23
C ASN A 322 18.05 -24.80 16.89
N ASN A 323 19.25 -24.80 16.29
CA ASN A 323 20.43 -24.15 16.87
C ASN A 323 20.80 -22.80 16.23
N ASP A 324 20.30 -22.48 15.03
CA ASP A 324 20.59 -21.21 14.36
C ASP A 324 19.35 -20.31 14.37
N ASN A 325 19.02 -19.79 15.55
CA ASN A 325 18.00 -18.76 15.70
C ASN A 325 18.33 -17.58 14.77
N PHE A 326 17.43 -17.32 13.83
CA PHE A 326 17.45 -16.32 12.75
C PHE A 326 17.74 -14.86 13.16
N PHE A 327 17.89 -14.57 14.46
CA PHE A 327 18.22 -13.26 15.00
C PHE A 327 19.19 -13.29 16.20
N PRO A 328 20.44 -13.77 16.05
CA PRO A 328 21.42 -13.68 17.15
C PRO A 328 21.75 -12.22 17.44
N ASP A 329 21.89 -11.39 16.40
CA ASP A 329 22.21 -9.96 16.50
C ASP A 329 21.09 -9.13 17.13
N LEU A 330 19.83 -9.48 16.89
CA LEU A 330 18.68 -8.74 17.43
C LEU A 330 18.44 -9.08 18.91
N MET A 331 18.79 -10.30 19.33
CA MET A 331 18.83 -10.69 20.74
C MET A 331 20.08 -10.15 21.46
N ALA A 332 21.22 -10.04 20.79
CA ALA A 332 22.42 -9.39 21.32
C ALA A 332 22.23 -7.85 21.48
N LEU A 333 21.43 -7.22 20.62
CA LEU A 333 20.98 -5.84 20.78
C LEU A 333 20.04 -5.68 21.98
N LYS A 334 19.20 -6.69 22.28
CA LYS A 334 18.32 -6.71 23.46
C LYS A 334 19.11 -6.87 24.76
N SER A 335 20.24 -7.58 24.78
CA SER A 335 21.08 -7.73 25.98
C SER A 335 21.97 -6.52 26.28
N ASN A 336 22.26 -5.68 25.26
CA ASN A 336 23.13 -4.49 25.41
C ASN A 336 22.37 -3.16 25.45
N THR A 337 21.03 -3.17 25.39
CA THR A 337 20.21 -1.97 25.53
C THR A 337 19.66 -1.87 26.94
N VAL A 338 20.29 -1.04 27.77
CA VAL A 338 19.68 -0.56 29.02
C VAL A 338 18.53 0.37 28.62
N PHE A 339 17.30 -0.14 28.65
CA PHE A 339 16.11 0.68 28.51
C PHE A 339 15.92 1.48 29.78
N ASP A 340 16.21 2.78 29.72
CA ASP A 340 15.80 3.74 30.73
C ASP A 340 14.28 3.90 30.68
N THR A 341 13.58 3.21 31.59
CA THR A 341 12.12 3.13 31.63
C THR A 341 11.44 4.43 32.03
N ASP A 342 12.19 5.46 32.42
CA ASP A 342 11.63 6.70 32.95
C ASP A 342 11.19 7.69 31.85
N CYS A 343 11.57 7.48 30.58
CA CYS A 343 11.34 8.47 29.51
C CYS A 343 10.40 8.09 28.35
N THR A 344 9.81 6.89 28.31
CA THR A 344 8.92 6.53 27.17
C THR A 344 7.58 5.93 27.60
N ARG A 345 6.64 6.79 28.00
CA ARG A 345 5.20 6.48 27.90
C ARG A 345 4.69 6.89 26.52
N TYR A 346 4.62 5.94 25.60
CA TYR A 346 3.84 6.13 24.37
C TYR A 346 2.37 5.85 24.68
N LYS A 347 1.54 6.90 24.67
CA LYS A 347 0.09 6.78 24.67
C LYS A 347 -0.35 6.82 23.20
N ILE A 348 -0.87 5.69 22.69
CA ILE A 348 -1.50 5.64 21.37
C ILE A 348 -2.83 6.39 21.50
N THR A 349 -2.95 7.55 20.87
CA THR A 349 -4.22 8.25 20.66
C THR A 349 -4.58 8.13 19.19
N SER A 350 -5.68 7.45 18.89
CA SER A 350 -6.31 7.46 17.57
C SER A 350 -7.04 8.79 17.38
N GLU A 351 -6.48 9.70 16.60
CA GLU A 351 -7.21 10.85 16.08
C GLU A 351 -7.98 10.41 14.84
N ILE A 352 -9.30 10.21 14.99
CA ILE A 352 -10.23 10.27 13.86
C ILE A 352 -10.35 11.76 13.51
N GLY A 353 -9.48 12.22 12.63
CA GLY A 353 -9.60 13.52 11.99
C GLY A 353 -10.56 13.41 10.80
N GLU A 354 -11.73 14.03 10.92
CA GLU A 354 -12.63 14.24 9.78
C GLU A 354 -11.91 15.07 8.71
N SER A 355 -11.77 14.49 7.52
CA SER A 355 -11.23 15.16 6.33
C SER A 355 -12.17 16.27 5.85
N PRO A 356 -11.69 17.52 5.65
CA PRO A 356 -12.52 18.63 5.15
C PRO A 356 -12.55 18.69 3.61
N PHE A 357 -12.55 17.55 2.93
CA PHE A 357 -12.78 17.48 1.49
C PHE A 357 -13.86 16.45 1.20
N MET A 358 -15.12 16.90 1.14
CA MET A 358 -16.21 16.32 0.34
C MET A 358 -17.52 17.12 0.56
N VAL A 359 -17.61 18.33 -0.03
CA VAL A 359 -18.91 18.94 -0.34
C VAL A 359 -18.85 19.54 -1.75
N ARG A 360 -18.99 18.69 -2.77
CA ARG A 360 -19.43 19.17 -4.09
C ARG A 360 -20.96 19.14 -4.12
N LYS A 361 -21.56 20.32 -3.97
CA LYS A 361 -22.98 20.56 -4.26
C LYS A 361 -23.27 20.20 -5.72
N LEU A 362 -24.05 19.15 -5.93
CA LEU A 362 -24.70 18.88 -7.21
C LEU A 362 -25.75 19.97 -7.47
N LYS A 363 -25.41 20.94 -8.33
CA LYS A 363 -26.40 21.84 -8.93
C LYS A 363 -27.17 21.06 -10.00
N SER A 364 -28.46 20.86 -9.76
CA SER A 364 -29.40 20.35 -10.76
C SER A 364 -29.56 21.38 -11.88
N GLN A 365 -29.06 21.08 -13.07
CA GLN A 365 -29.40 21.82 -14.28
C GLN A 365 -30.61 21.18 -14.95
N LYS A 366 -31.69 21.97 -15.03
CA LYS A 366 -32.89 21.69 -15.83
C LYS A 366 -32.48 21.52 -17.30
N ARG A 367 -32.64 20.32 -17.85
CA ARG A 367 -32.52 20.07 -19.30
C ARG A 367 -33.85 20.41 -20.00
N THR A 368 -33.79 21.42 -20.85
CA THR A 368 -34.82 21.74 -21.84
C THR A 368 -34.79 20.72 -22.98
N LYS A 369 -35.96 20.19 -23.32
CA LYS A 369 -36.21 19.36 -24.52
C LYS A 369 -35.82 20.14 -25.79
N LYS A 370 -34.99 19.54 -26.64
CA LYS A 370 -35.01 19.80 -28.08
C LYS A 370 -35.01 18.45 -28.81
N GLN A 371 -36.01 18.29 -29.68
CA GLN A 371 -36.12 17.21 -30.64
C GLN A 371 -35.04 17.41 -31.72
N GLY A 372 -34.31 16.34 -32.02
CA GLY A 372 -33.39 16.26 -33.15
C GLY A 372 -33.50 14.86 -33.73
N GLN A 373 -34.03 14.79 -34.95
CA GLN A 373 -34.14 13.59 -35.77
C GLN A 373 -32.76 12.99 -36.03
N THR A 374 -32.65 11.66 -35.93
CA THR A 374 -31.69 10.88 -36.71
C THR A 374 -32.40 9.67 -37.28
N LEU A 375 -32.52 9.67 -38.61
CA LEU A 375 -32.87 8.54 -39.47
C LEU A 375 -31.61 7.71 -39.76
N PHE A 376 -31.86 6.48 -40.25
CA PHE A 376 -30.94 5.41 -40.69
C PHE A 376 -30.35 4.53 -39.58
N ALA A 377 -30.34 3.19 -39.67
CA ALA A 377 -31.00 2.19 -40.52
C ALA A 377 -30.76 0.82 -39.85
N ASN A 378 -31.69 -0.12 -40.07
CA ASN A 378 -31.62 -1.60 -40.13
C ASN A 378 -30.28 -2.26 -39.69
N ASP A 379 -30.20 -3.37 -38.93
CA ASP A 379 -30.87 -4.65 -39.18
C ASP A 379 -30.39 -5.71 -38.17
N ARG A 380 -31.20 -6.78 -37.98
CA ARG A 380 -30.92 -8.14 -37.42
C ARG A 380 -30.73 -8.25 -35.89
N VAL A 381 -31.72 -8.75 -35.11
CA VAL A 381 -32.22 -10.14 -34.99
C VAL A 381 -31.15 -11.15 -34.54
N SER A 382 -31.19 -11.56 -33.27
CA SER A 382 -31.27 -12.98 -32.91
C SER A 382 -31.57 -13.15 -31.42
N THR A 383 -32.77 -13.65 -31.18
CA THR A 383 -33.24 -14.47 -30.05
C THR A 383 -32.20 -15.40 -29.44
N LEU A 384 -32.23 -15.54 -28.11
CA LEU A 384 -32.41 -16.83 -27.45
C LEU A 384 -32.75 -16.66 -25.97
N VAL A 385 -34.03 -16.85 -25.70
CA VAL A 385 -34.62 -17.18 -24.39
C VAL A 385 -34.19 -18.62 -24.04
N LYS A 386 -33.70 -18.84 -22.81
CA LYS A 386 -33.88 -20.11 -22.13
C LYS A 386 -34.27 -19.88 -20.67
N THR A 387 -35.42 -20.45 -20.37
CA THR A 387 -36.20 -20.46 -19.15
C THR A 387 -35.73 -21.52 -18.17
N ILE A 388 -35.84 -21.17 -16.88
CA ILE A 388 -36.35 -21.94 -15.72
C ILE A 388 -35.59 -23.19 -15.25
N THR A 389 -35.28 -23.19 -13.94
CA THR A 389 -35.58 -24.20 -12.88
C THR A 389 -34.54 -23.99 -11.74
N LEU A 390 -34.80 -24.06 -10.43
CA LEU A 390 -35.89 -24.57 -9.58
C LEU A 390 -35.59 -24.20 -8.09
N VAL A 391 -36.65 -24.17 -7.26
CA VAL A 391 -36.72 -24.58 -5.81
C VAL A 391 -36.11 -23.61 -4.77
N ASP A 392 -36.79 -23.13 -3.73
CA ASP A 392 -38.11 -23.38 -3.10
C ASP A 392 -38.88 -22.06 -2.87
#